data_AF-A0A150FZZ6-F1
#
_entry.id   AF-A0A150FZZ6-F1
#
_cell.length_a   1.000
_cell.length_b   1.000
_cell.length_c   1.000
_cell.angle_alpha   90.00
_cell.angle_beta   90.00
_cell.angle_gamma   90.00
#
_symmetry.space_group_name_H-M   'P 1'
#
loop_
_entity.id
_entity.type
_entity.pdbx_description
1 polymer ?
#
loop_
_entity_poly.entity_id
_entity_poly.type
_entity_poly.pdbx_seq_one_letter_code
_entity_poly.pdbx_strand_id
1 'polypeptide(L)'
;MQGHLLLGQPSDAPTALAPGNPSYVGTAVANIHDAARVPSGKPLPLTAVAAALSGGSRAVLCPAIDVRLPANTRRRVTDPGCPCSYNNGTDDSAALANVCPAGYVCSRQDFRGLLTDDPSAVQLRALCVSCTLGKYCPEGSSAAAVFNESSFDCPAGSYCPTPAARLPCPAGYFCGPRAMAPTHCNDTE
;
A
#
# COMPACT_ATOMS: atom_id res chain seq x y z
N MET A 1 -16.69 -25.63 -33.83
CA MET A 1 -15.93 -25.62 -32.56
C MET A 1 -14.87 -24.53 -32.66
N GLN A 2 -15.26 -23.27 -32.43
CA GLN A 2 -14.33 -22.13 -32.43
C GLN A 2 -13.61 -22.05 -31.07
N GLY A 3 -12.29 -22.21 -31.09
CA GLY A 3 -11.42 -21.91 -29.95
C GLY A 3 -11.07 -20.43 -29.94
N HIS A 4 -11.54 -19.70 -28.92
CA HIS A 4 -11.14 -18.32 -28.66
C HIS A 4 -9.84 -18.33 -27.84
N LEU A 5 -8.77 -17.84 -28.46
CA LEU A 5 -7.49 -17.51 -27.81
C LEU A 5 -7.72 -16.30 -26.88
N LEU A 6 -7.65 -16.49 -25.56
CA LEU A 6 -7.55 -15.39 -24.61
C LEU A 6 -6.08 -15.04 -24.41
N LEU A 7 -5.62 -14.02 -25.15
CA LEU A 7 -4.39 -13.29 -24.84
C LEU A 7 -4.61 -12.56 -23.50
N GLY A 8 -4.02 -13.08 -22.42
CA GLY A 8 -3.98 -12.42 -21.13
C GLY A 8 -3.18 -11.12 -21.22
N GLN A 9 -3.84 -10.01 -20.91
CA GLN A 9 -3.21 -8.69 -20.81
C GLN A 9 -2.14 -8.67 -19.71
N PRO A 10 -1.05 -7.91 -19.86
CA PRO A 10 -0.07 -7.72 -18.80
C PRO A 10 -0.73 -6.94 -17.67
N SER A 11 -0.84 -7.57 -16.51
CA SER A 11 -1.24 -6.92 -15.27
C SER A 11 -0.25 -5.79 -14.98
N ASP A 12 -0.70 -4.55 -15.06
CA ASP A 12 0.00 -3.38 -14.55
C ASP A 12 0.42 -3.64 -13.09
N ALA A 13 1.70 -3.99 -12.92
CA ALA A 13 2.32 -3.99 -11.61
C ALA A 13 2.27 -2.55 -11.10
N PRO A 14 1.70 -2.27 -9.91
CA PRO A 14 1.77 -0.94 -9.35
C PRO A 14 3.24 -0.65 -9.11
N THR A 15 3.78 0.29 -9.89
CA THR A 15 5.13 0.81 -9.71
C THR A 15 5.22 1.29 -8.27
N ALA A 16 5.92 0.53 -7.43
CA ALA A 16 6.27 0.96 -6.09
C ALA A 16 6.83 2.39 -6.20
N LEU A 17 6.22 3.33 -5.49
CA LEU A 17 6.63 4.73 -5.45
C LEU A 17 8.02 4.81 -4.82
N ALA A 18 9.05 4.59 -5.62
CA ALA A 18 10.42 4.90 -5.26
C ALA A 18 10.55 6.43 -5.16
N PRO A 19 11.25 6.95 -4.14
CA PRO A 19 11.55 8.37 -4.05
C PRO A 19 12.37 8.78 -5.28
N GLY A 20 11.77 9.58 -6.18
CA GLY A 20 12.38 10.01 -7.45
C GLY A 20 11.47 9.94 -8.68
N ASN A 21 10.27 9.35 -8.57
CA ASN A 21 9.30 9.35 -9.67
C ASN A 21 8.55 10.71 -9.72
N PRO A 22 8.37 11.39 -10.87
CA PRO A 22 7.63 12.66 -10.98
C PRO A 22 6.19 12.62 -10.41
N SER A 23 5.61 11.42 -10.29
CA SER A 23 4.34 11.18 -9.58
C SER A 23 4.40 11.47 -8.08
N TYR A 24 5.58 11.36 -7.44
CA TYR A 24 5.77 11.64 -6.02
C TYR A 24 5.62 13.13 -5.70
N VAL A 25 6.27 14.00 -6.48
CA VAL A 25 6.16 15.46 -6.32
C VAL A 25 4.74 15.92 -6.61
N GLY A 26 4.11 15.39 -7.66
CA GLY A 26 2.71 15.67 -7.96
C GLY A 26 1.75 15.28 -6.82
N THR A 27 1.97 14.12 -6.21
CA THR A 27 1.16 13.64 -5.07
C THR A 27 1.39 14.50 -3.83
N ALA A 28 2.64 14.83 -3.51
CA ALA A 28 2.97 15.69 -2.38
C ALA A 28 2.37 17.10 -2.55
N VAL A 29 2.42 17.67 -3.75
CA VAL A 29 1.80 18.98 -4.04
C VAL A 29 0.28 18.92 -3.92
N ALA A 30 -0.35 17.84 -4.40
CA ALA A 30 -1.80 17.63 -4.23
C ALA A 30 -2.18 17.53 -2.74
N ASN A 31 -1.41 16.80 -1.94
CA ASN A 31 -1.62 16.69 -0.49
C ASN A 31 -1.45 18.05 0.20
N ILE A 32 -0.47 18.87 -0.20
CA ILE A 32 -0.31 20.23 0.33
C ILE A 32 -1.52 21.10 0.00
N HIS A 33 -2.04 21.00 -1.23
CA HIS A 33 -3.27 21.70 -1.63
C HIS A 33 -4.46 21.30 -0.76
N ASP A 34 -4.66 20.01 -0.54
CA ASP A 34 -5.75 19.47 0.29
C ASP A 34 -5.58 19.87 1.76
N ALA A 35 -4.38 19.74 2.32
CA ALA A 35 -4.05 20.14 3.68
C ALA A 35 -4.24 21.65 3.90
N ALA A 36 -3.88 22.45 2.90
CA ALA A 36 -4.09 23.90 2.90
C ALA A 36 -5.54 24.32 2.61
N ARG A 37 -6.42 23.39 2.22
CA ARG A 37 -7.78 23.66 1.72
C ARG A 37 -7.79 24.65 0.53
N VAL A 38 -6.78 24.57 -0.32
CA VAL A 38 -6.63 25.40 -1.52
C VAL A 38 -6.96 24.55 -2.75
N PRO A 39 -7.91 24.96 -3.62
CA PRO A 39 -8.23 24.22 -4.83
C PRO A 39 -7.01 23.97 -5.72
N SER A 40 -6.92 22.78 -6.29
CA SER A 40 -5.86 22.40 -7.24
C SER A 40 -5.76 23.41 -8.39
N GLY A 41 -4.55 23.85 -8.72
CA GLY A 41 -4.30 24.79 -9.82
C GLY A 41 -4.35 26.28 -9.45
N LYS A 42 -4.63 26.64 -8.20
CA LYS A 42 -4.43 28.00 -7.68
C LYS A 42 -3.03 28.16 -7.06
N PRO A 43 -2.43 29.37 -7.09
CA PRO A 43 -1.18 29.59 -6.39
C PRO A 43 -1.36 29.36 -4.89
N LEU A 44 -0.49 28.52 -4.32
CA LEU A 44 -0.43 28.26 -2.87
C LEU A 44 0.27 29.44 -2.18
N PRO A 45 -0.41 30.19 -1.29
CA PRO A 45 0.27 31.22 -0.51
C PRO A 45 1.27 30.55 0.45
N LEU A 46 2.41 31.20 0.68
CA LEU A 46 3.46 30.70 1.58
C LEU A 46 2.94 30.38 2.99
N THR A 47 1.94 31.13 3.47
CA THR A 47 1.27 30.89 4.75
C THR A 47 0.48 29.59 4.77
N ALA A 48 -0.15 29.21 3.66
CA ALA A 48 -0.86 27.94 3.52
C ALA A 48 0.11 26.75 3.46
N VAL A 49 1.25 26.91 2.78
CA VAL A 49 2.32 25.90 2.76
C VAL A 49 2.91 25.71 4.16
N ALA A 50 3.19 26.81 4.87
CA ALA A 50 3.66 26.77 6.25
C ALA A 50 2.65 26.08 7.18
N ALA A 51 1.35 26.35 7.02
CA ALA A 51 0.30 25.67 7.77
C ALA A 51 0.26 24.16 7.48
N ALA A 52 0.33 23.76 6.21
CA ALA A 52 0.36 22.34 5.81
C ALA A 52 1.58 21.61 6.40
N LEU A 53 2.75 22.24 6.37
CA LEU A 53 3.99 21.67 6.93
C LEU A 53 3.98 21.64 8.46
N SER A 54 3.31 22.60 9.12
CA SER A 54 3.17 22.65 10.58
C SER A 54 2.28 21.53 11.14
N GLY A 55 1.40 20.96 10.32
CA GLY A 55 0.59 19.78 10.66
C GLY A 55 1.36 18.45 10.68
N GLY A 56 2.69 18.49 10.48
CA GLY A 56 3.57 17.33 10.47
C GLY A 56 3.81 16.77 9.07
N SER A 57 4.85 15.93 8.94
CA SER A 57 5.27 15.35 7.65
C SER A 57 4.17 14.55 6.95
N ARG A 58 3.21 14.02 7.70
CA ARG A 58 2.13 13.18 7.17
C ARG A 58 1.05 13.97 6.45
N ALA A 59 0.82 15.24 6.80
CA ALA A 59 -0.10 16.11 6.06
C ALA A 59 0.38 16.40 4.63
N VAL A 60 1.69 16.25 4.38
CA VAL A 60 2.30 16.41 3.05
C VAL A 60 2.45 15.07 2.35
N LEU A 61 2.76 14.02 3.09
CA LEU A 61 3.06 12.69 2.53
C LEU A 61 1.81 11.83 2.32
N CYS A 62 0.72 12.12 3.01
CA CYS A 62 -0.50 11.32 2.95
C CYS A 62 -1.67 12.13 2.41
N PRO A 63 -2.57 11.47 1.65
CA PRO A 63 -3.81 12.11 1.23
C PRO A 63 -4.65 12.46 2.45
N ALA A 64 -5.33 13.60 2.41
CA ALA A 64 -6.32 13.97 3.41
C ALA A 64 -7.49 12.97 3.33
N ILE A 65 -7.78 12.29 4.44
CA ILE A 65 -8.87 11.32 4.49
C ILE A 65 -10.06 11.95 5.22
N ASP A 66 -11.11 12.29 4.47
CA ASP A 66 -12.40 12.61 5.07
C ASP A 66 -13.26 11.35 5.18
N VAL A 67 -13.29 10.79 6.39
CA VAL A 67 -14.10 9.63 6.75
C VAL A 67 -15.62 9.87 6.66
N ARG A 68 -16.06 11.12 6.49
CA ARG A 68 -17.47 11.48 6.32
C ARG A 68 -17.95 11.33 4.88
N LEU A 69 -17.03 11.38 3.91
CA LEU A 69 -17.34 11.17 2.50
C LEU A 69 -17.58 9.69 2.21
N PRO A 70 -18.44 9.31 1.25
CA PRO A 70 -18.62 7.91 0.88
C PRO A 70 -17.33 7.32 0.29
N ALA A 71 -17.11 6.02 0.43
CA ALA A 71 -15.80 5.44 0.10
C ALA A 71 -15.46 5.46 -1.39
N ASN A 72 -16.46 5.49 -2.27
CA ASN A 72 -16.27 5.62 -3.72
C ASN A 72 -15.67 6.97 -4.15
N THR A 73 -15.70 7.99 -3.29
CA THR A 73 -15.07 9.29 -3.54
C THR A 73 -13.71 9.44 -2.83
N ARG A 74 -13.32 8.46 -2.02
CA ARG A 74 -12.02 8.44 -1.34
C ARG A 74 -10.97 7.78 -2.23
N ARG A 75 -9.70 8.11 -1.99
CA ARG A 75 -8.57 7.47 -2.70
C ARG A 75 -8.61 5.96 -2.43
N ARG A 76 -8.50 5.14 -3.49
CA ARG A 76 -8.51 3.67 -3.35
C ARG A 76 -7.28 3.17 -2.59
N VAL A 77 -6.09 3.56 -3.03
CA VAL A 77 -4.81 3.13 -2.46
C VAL A 77 -4.13 4.31 -1.76
N THR A 78 -3.63 4.10 -0.55
CA THR A 78 -2.84 5.10 0.18
C THR A 78 -1.34 4.80 0.04
N ASP A 79 -0.47 5.68 0.53
CA ASP A 79 0.98 5.48 0.44
C ASP A 79 1.53 4.75 1.69
N PRO A 80 2.72 4.14 1.60
CA PRO A 80 3.40 3.57 2.75
C PRO A 80 3.47 4.54 3.95
N GLY A 81 3.15 4.04 5.14
CA GLY A 81 3.12 4.86 6.35
C GLY A 81 1.89 5.77 6.48
N CYS A 82 0.98 5.80 5.51
CA CYS A 82 -0.26 6.56 5.61
C CYS A 82 -1.39 5.80 6.31
N PRO A 83 -2.38 6.52 6.88
CA PRO A 83 -3.53 5.88 7.50
C PRO A 83 -4.31 5.03 6.51
N CYS A 84 -4.79 3.89 6.97
CA CYS A 84 -5.53 2.92 6.15
C CYS A 84 -6.83 2.48 6.80
N SER A 85 -7.80 2.07 5.98
CA SER A 85 -9.05 1.49 6.47
C SER A 85 -8.82 0.07 6.97
N TYR A 86 -8.76 -0.11 8.29
CA TYR A 86 -8.70 -1.45 8.88
C TYR A 86 -10.10 -2.08 8.84
N ASN A 87 -10.41 -2.75 7.73
CA ASN A 87 -11.67 -3.43 7.54
C ASN A 87 -11.75 -4.67 8.44
N ASN A 88 -12.78 -4.72 9.29
CA ASN A 88 -13.40 -5.98 9.68
C ASN A 88 -14.82 -5.89 9.11
N GLY A 89 -14.99 -6.37 7.88
CA GLY A 89 -16.04 -5.94 6.96
C GLY A 89 -17.46 -5.98 7.53
N THR A 90 -18.19 -4.88 7.33
CA THR A 90 -19.66 -4.86 7.32
C THR A 90 -20.25 -3.85 6.33
N ASP A 91 -19.45 -3.03 5.66
CA ASP A 91 -19.90 -2.11 4.62
C ASP A 91 -19.05 -2.25 3.33
N ASP A 92 -19.72 -2.48 2.20
CA ASP A 92 -19.12 -2.58 0.86
C ASP A 92 -18.33 -1.31 0.43
N SER A 93 -18.47 -0.25 1.22
CA SER A 93 -17.74 1.01 1.08
C SER A 93 -16.31 0.90 1.64
N ALA A 94 -16.07 0.31 2.81
CA ALA A 94 -14.73 0.28 3.39
C ALA A 94 -13.76 -0.64 2.63
N ALA A 95 -14.28 -1.59 1.84
CA ALA A 95 -13.51 -2.50 1.00
C ALA A 95 -12.71 -1.82 -0.14
N LEU A 96 -12.99 -0.55 -0.46
CA LEU A 96 -12.47 0.08 -1.67
C LEU A 96 -11.68 1.39 -1.44
N ALA A 97 -11.48 1.83 -0.19
CA ALA A 97 -10.85 3.11 0.09
C ALA A 97 -9.74 3.06 1.14
N ASN A 98 -8.67 3.80 0.87
CA ASN A 98 -7.47 3.93 1.71
C ASN A 98 -6.89 2.56 2.08
N VAL A 99 -6.83 1.65 1.10
CA VAL A 99 -6.17 0.36 1.26
C VAL A 99 -4.67 0.50 1.03
N CYS A 100 -3.89 -0.40 1.61
CA CYS A 100 -2.44 -0.38 1.46
C CYS A 100 -2.00 -0.93 0.10
N PRO A 101 -0.91 -0.40 -0.48
CA PRO A 101 -0.37 -0.91 -1.73
C PRO A 101 0.20 -2.32 -1.52
N ALA A 102 0.43 -3.05 -2.62
CA ALA A 102 1.07 -4.36 -2.56
C ALA A 102 2.41 -4.29 -1.80
N GLY A 103 2.69 -5.31 -0.99
CA GLY A 103 3.84 -5.37 -0.08
C GLY A 103 3.66 -4.64 1.25
N TYR A 104 2.50 -4.02 1.49
CA TYR A 104 2.15 -3.39 2.75
C TYR A 104 0.86 -3.97 3.33
N VAL A 105 0.77 -3.96 4.65
CA VAL A 105 -0.40 -4.43 5.41
C VAL A 105 -0.98 -3.31 6.23
N CYS A 106 -2.31 -3.29 6.34
CA CYS A 106 -2.99 -2.36 7.23
C CYS A 106 -2.95 -2.90 8.68
N SER A 107 -2.24 -2.20 9.58
CA SER A 107 -2.00 -2.64 10.96
C SER A 107 -2.47 -1.63 12.00
N ARG A 108 -3.26 -2.10 12.98
CA ARG A 108 -3.68 -1.31 14.15
C ARG A 108 -2.64 -1.26 15.27
N GLN A 109 -1.78 -2.28 15.35
CA GLN A 109 -0.78 -2.36 16.42
C GLN A 109 0.29 -1.27 16.23
N ASP A 110 0.69 -1.05 14.99
CA ASP A 110 1.70 -0.04 14.61
C ASP A 110 1.17 1.40 14.67
N PHE A 111 -0.14 1.59 14.85
CA PHE A 111 -0.72 2.91 15.08
C PHE A 111 -0.49 3.41 16.52
N ARG A 112 -0.27 2.53 17.50
CA ARG A 112 -0.24 2.87 18.94
C ARG A 112 0.92 3.78 19.39
N GLY A 113 1.84 4.16 18.51
CA GLY A 113 3.03 4.95 18.83
C GLY A 113 3.14 6.32 18.17
N LEU A 114 2.18 6.73 17.34
CA LEU A 114 2.26 8.04 16.66
C LEU A 114 1.44 9.09 17.41
N LEU A 115 2.15 10.09 17.95
CA LEU A 115 1.56 11.40 18.24
C LEU A 115 1.10 11.98 16.89
N THR A 116 -0.17 11.78 16.53
CA THR A 116 -0.75 12.41 15.34
C THR A 116 -1.72 13.49 15.80
N ASP A 117 -1.46 14.74 15.41
CA ASP A 117 -2.45 15.82 15.47
C ASP A 117 -3.49 15.71 14.32
N ASP A 118 -3.44 14.62 13.55
CA ASP A 118 -4.32 14.33 12.43
C ASP A 118 -5.59 13.58 12.89
N PRO A 119 -6.78 14.20 12.81
CA PRO A 119 -8.03 13.58 13.27
C PRO A 119 -8.44 12.35 12.43
N SER A 120 -7.99 12.26 11.18
CA SER A 120 -8.28 11.13 10.28
C SER A 120 -7.46 9.89 10.69
N ALA A 121 -6.21 10.10 11.08
CA ALA A 121 -5.36 9.07 11.65
C ALA A 121 -5.96 8.51 12.96
N VAL A 122 -6.44 9.41 13.84
CA VAL A 122 -7.14 9.05 15.09
C VAL A 122 -8.41 8.22 14.83
N GLN A 123 -9.15 8.50 13.76
CA GLN A 123 -10.37 7.76 13.43
C GLN A 123 -10.10 6.34 12.91
N LEU A 124 -9.10 6.18 12.02
CA LEU A 124 -8.81 4.91 11.35
C LEU A 124 -8.01 3.94 12.23
N ARG A 125 -7.17 4.48 13.12
CA ARG A 125 -6.34 3.73 14.08
C ARG A 125 -5.47 2.64 13.45
N ALA A 126 -5.10 2.78 12.17
CA ALA A 126 -4.29 1.81 11.46
C ALA A 126 -3.46 2.46 10.36
N LEU A 127 -2.29 1.88 10.08
CA LEU A 127 -1.31 2.39 9.11
C LEU A 127 -0.85 1.32 8.13
N CYS A 128 -0.44 1.74 6.95
CA CYS A 128 0.27 0.87 6.01
C CYS A 128 1.70 0.65 6.45
N VAL A 129 1.99 -0.56 6.94
CA VAL A 129 3.33 -1.00 7.34
C VAL A 129 3.83 -2.09 6.42
N SER A 130 5.15 -2.25 6.33
CA SER A 130 5.75 -3.27 5.46
C SER A 130 5.28 -4.67 5.84
N CYS A 131 4.93 -5.47 4.83
CA CYS A 131 4.63 -6.88 5.00
C CYS A 131 5.87 -7.68 5.39
N THR A 132 5.66 -8.79 6.10
CA THR A 132 6.74 -9.68 6.56
C THR A 132 7.48 -10.33 5.38
N LEU A 133 8.79 -10.48 5.51
CA LEU A 133 9.60 -11.17 4.49
C LEU A 133 9.19 -12.65 4.33
N GLY A 134 9.29 -13.13 3.08
CA GLY A 134 8.83 -14.46 2.68
C GLY A 134 7.31 -14.60 2.54
N LYS A 135 6.55 -13.52 2.76
CA LYS A 135 5.11 -13.44 2.45
C LYS A 135 4.90 -12.65 1.14
N TYR A 136 3.80 -12.90 0.46
CA TYR A 136 3.28 -12.09 -0.63
C TYR A 136 2.00 -11.38 -0.16
N CYS A 137 2.05 -10.06 -0.11
CA CYS A 137 0.94 -9.21 0.31
C CYS A 137 0.36 -8.49 -0.91
N PRO A 138 -0.76 -8.96 -1.49
CA PRO A 138 -1.48 -8.17 -2.48
C PRO A 138 -2.00 -6.87 -1.85
N GLU A 139 -2.39 -5.93 -2.70
CA GLU A 139 -3.03 -4.68 -2.28
C GLU A 139 -4.23 -4.94 -1.36
N GLY A 140 -4.36 -4.13 -0.30
CA GLY A 140 -5.43 -4.24 0.68
C GLY A 140 -5.29 -5.36 1.70
N SER A 141 -4.12 -6.01 1.76
CA SER A 141 -3.80 -6.97 2.82
C SER A 141 -3.92 -6.32 4.22
N SER A 142 -4.48 -7.05 5.17
CA SER A 142 -4.53 -6.64 6.58
C SER A 142 -3.55 -7.43 7.43
N ALA A 143 -3.02 -6.80 8.49
CA ALA A 143 -2.09 -7.47 9.40
C ALA A 143 -2.69 -8.77 9.97
N ALA A 144 -3.96 -8.75 10.39
CA ALA A 144 -4.63 -9.94 10.92
C ALA A 144 -4.68 -11.10 9.92
N ALA A 145 -4.90 -10.83 8.63
CA ALA A 145 -4.90 -11.86 7.60
C ALA A 145 -3.49 -12.41 7.36
N VAL A 146 -2.47 -11.55 7.28
CA VAL A 146 -1.11 -11.97 6.93
C VAL A 146 -0.40 -12.71 8.07
N PHE A 147 -0.66 -12.35 9.33
CA PHE A 147 0.00 -12.96 10.48
C PHE A 147 -0.61 -14.29 10.92
N ASN A 148 -1.90 -14.53 10.64
CA ASN A 148 -2.60 -15.75 11.07
C ASN A 148 -2.84 -16.75 9.93
N GLU A 149 -2.53 -16.39 8.69
CA GLU A 149 -2.82 -17.20 7.50
C GLU A 149 -1.55 -17.50 6.70
N SER A 150 -1.34 -18.80 6.43
CA SER A 150 -0.31 -19.37 5.55
C SER A 150 -0.50 -19.10 4.05
N SER A 151 -1.68 -18.68 3.57
CA SER A 151 -1.97 -18.38 2.16
C SER A 151 -1.21 -17.16 1.66
N PHE A 152 -0.77 -16.30 2.58
CA PHE A 152 0.14 -15.21 2.29
C PHE A 152 1.60 -15.67 2.23
N ASP A 153 1.95 -16.91 2.61
CA ASP A 153 3.30 -17.42 2.35
C ASP A 153 3.61 -17.43 0.85
N CYS A 154 4.85 -17.13 0.51
CA CYS A 154 5.29 -17.34 -0.86
C CYS A 154 5.16 -18.84 -1.18
N PRO A 155 4.33 -19.24 -2.16
CA PRO A 155 4.07 -20.65 -2.40
C PRO A 155 5.30 -21.32 -3.00
N ALA A 156 5.48 -22.61 -2.70
CA ALA A 156 6.50 -23.42 -3.36
C ALA A 156 6.33 -23.39 -4.89
N GLY A 157 7.45 -23.39 -5.63
CA GLY A 157 7.45 -23.18 -7.08
C GLY A 157 7.37 -21.71 -7.50
N SER A 158 7.37 -20.77 -6.55
CA SER A 158 7.54 -19.34 -6.78
C SER A 158 8.52 -18.74 -5.76
N TYR A 159 9.06 -17.56 -6.05
CA TYR A 159 9.85 -16.79 -5.11
C TYR A 159 9.34 -15.35 -5.03
N CYS A 160 9.49 -14.75 -3.85
CA CYS A 160 8.98 -13.43 -3.53
C CYS A 160 10.15 -12.52 -3.13
N PRO A 161 10.85 -11.89 -4.10
CA PRO A 161 12.01 -11.05 -3.83
C PRO A 161 11.66 -9.81 -3.03
N THR A 162 10.42 -9.34 -3.19
CA THR A 162 9.81 -8.33 -2.31
C THR A 162 8.43 -8.82 -1.90
N PRO A 163 7.87 -8.34 -0.77
CA PRO A 163 6.52 -8.72 -0.38
C PRO A 163 5.41 -8.26 -1.35
N ALA A 164 5.74 -7.41 -2.32
CA ALA A 164 4.83 -6.94 -3.37
C ALA A 164 4.88 -7.79 -4.65
N ALA A 165 5.87 -8.67 -4.80
CA ALA A 165 6.11 -9.41 -6.04
C ALA A 165 6.13 -10.92 -5.77
N ARG A 166 5.45 -11.67 -6.65
CA ARG A 166 5.51 -13.13 -6.69
C ARG A 166 5.89 -13.54 -8.10
N LEU A 167 7.04 -14.19 -8.23
CA LEU A 167 7.60 -14.58 -9.51
C LEU A 167 7.69 -16.11 -9.60
N PRO A 168 7.45 -16.70 -10.79
CA PRO A 168 7.61 -18.13 -10.97
C PRO A 168 9.06 -18.54 -10.73
N CYS A 169 9.27 -19.74 -10.17
CA CYS A 169 10.61 -20.26 -10.00
C CYS A 169 11.27 -20.48 -11.37
N PRO A 170 12.45 -19.91 -11.63
CA PRO A 170 13.15 -20.11 -12.89
C PRO A 170 13.54 -21.59 -13.05
N ALA A 171 13.56 -22.07 -14.30
CA ALA A 171 13.96 -23.45 -14.59
C ALA A 171 15.39 -23.73 -14.11
N GLY A 172 15.61 -24.90 -13.50
CA GLY A 172 16.91 -25.29 -12.95
C GLY A 172 17.18 -24.84 -11.51
N TYR A 173 16.22 -24.13 -10.89
CA TYR A 173 16.31 -23.71 -9.49
C TYR A 173 15.23 -24.38 -8.63
N PHE A 174 15.50 -24.42 -7.33
CA PHE A 174 14.56 -24.83 -6.30
C PHE A 174 14.01 -23.59 -5.58
N CYS A 175 12.67 -23.49 -5.49
CA CYS A 175 11.98 -22.47 -4.71
C CYS A 175 11.03 -23.16 -3.72
N GLY A 176 11.49 -23.32 -2.47
CA GLY A 176 10.67 -23.83 -1.37
C GLY A 176 9.61 -22.83 -0.89
N PRO A 177 8.77 -23.21 0.09
CA PRO A 177 7.84 -22.28 0.71
C PRO A 177 8.60 -21.09 1.33
N ARG A 178 8.04 -19.89 1.19
CA ARG A 178 8.62 -18.61 1.66
C ARG A 178 9.95 -18.22 1.01
N ALA A 179 10.32 -18.84 -0.12
CA ALA A 179 11.53 -18.49 -0.86
C ALA A 179 11.54 -17.01 -1.27
N MET A 180 12.62 -16.30 -0.95
CA MET A 180 12.85 -14.91 -1.35
C MET A 180 13.76 -14.80 -2.57
N ALA A 181 14.53 -15.84 -2.84
CA ALA A 181 15.37 -15.98 -4.01
C ALA A 181 15.33 -17.46 -4.44
N PRO A 182 15.54 -17.74 -5.74
CA PRO A 182 15.70 -19.11 -6.21
C PRO A 182 17.04 -19.69 -5.75
N THR A 183 17.04 -20.91 -5.24
CA THR A 183 18.26 -21.62 -4.81
C THR A 183 18.74 -22.55 -5.92
N HIS A 184 20.04 -22.59 -6.19
CA HIS A 184 20.56 -23.49 -7.22
C HIS A 184 20.57 -24.93 -6.68
N CYS A 185 20.19 -25.91 -7.48
CA CYS A 185 20.15 -27.31 -7.05
C CYS A 185 21.54 -27.90 -6.71
N ASN A 186 22.62 -27.15 -6.98
CA ASN A 186 23.99 -27.54 -6.70
C ASN A 186 24.53 -26.93 -5.38
N ASP A 187 23.73 -26.09 -4.73
CA ASP A 187 24.04 -25.55 -3.41
C ASP A 187 23.64 -26.61 -2.37
N THR A 188 24.53 -27.57 -2.15
CA THR A 188 24.43 -28.50 -1.02
C THR A 188 24.81 -27.76 0.26
N GLU A 189 23.84 -27.46 1.12
CA GLU A 189 24.08 -27.17 2.55
C GLU A 189 23.52 -28.32 3.39
#